data_AF-A0A7Z7FD47-F1
#
_entry.id   AF-A0A7Z7FD47-F1
#
_cell.length_a   1.000
_cell.length_b   1.000
_cell.length_c   1.000
_cell.angle_alpha   90.00
_cell.angle_beta   90.00
_cell.angle_gamma   90.00
#
_symmetry.space_group_name_H-M   'P 1'
#
loop_
_entity.id
_entity.type
_entity.pdbx_description
1 polymer ?
#
loop_
_entity_poly.entity_id
_entity_poly.type
_entity_poly.pdbx_seq_one_letter_code
_entity_poly.pdbx_strand_id
1 'polypeptide(L)'
;MDATSSLFGILYTFSASLLYPVIIILILLVVFSLMLIGEFLSEYAKRHRDIENLELCCNDVREQVGSRQFDKAAKSLRNIKQNYMVMSFAESAAGHLEKNMLPAIEWLSQEYEIRMAKRLEQTRIVATISPMLGLMGTLIPLGPALIGLSQGDIVQLANNLMIAFATTVIGLFAGTIGYVLTQVRKRWYWQDMADIDYILDTLEVEE
;
A
#
# COMPACT_ATOMS: atom_id res chain seq x y z
N MET A 1 24.07 22.26 40.78
CA MET A 1 23.04 21.87 39.80
C MET A 1 23.63 20.72 39.00
N ASP A 2 23.25 19.51 39.37
CA ASP A 2 23.92 18.29 38.93
C ASP A 2 23.65 18.03 37.45
N ALA A 3 24.69 17.73 36.66
CA ALA A 3 24.60 17.54 35.21
C ALA A 3 23.49 16.56 34.77
N THR A 4 23.14 15.61 35.64
CA THR A 4 22.03 14.67 35.48
C THR A 4 20.67 15.36 35.45
N SER A 5 20.41 16.32 36.33
CA SER A 5 19.14 17.08 36.39
C SER A 5 18.89 17.90 35.13
N SER A 6 19.93 18.52 34.58
CA SER A 6 19.85 19.26 33.31
C SER A 6 19.57 18.33 32.12
N LEU A 7 20.18 17.13 32.10
CA LEU A 7 19.95 16.13 31.05
C LEU A 7 18.49 15.64 31.04
N PHE A 8 17.93 15.32 32.21
CA PHE A 8 16.52 14.91 32.34
C PHE A 8 15.55 16.02 31.94
N GLY A 9 15.84 17.28 32.28
CA GLY A 9 15.02 18.42 31.87
C GLY A 9 14.99 18.63 30.35
N ILE A 10 16.14 18.46 29.68
CA ILE A 10 16.22 18.50 28.21
C ILE A 10 15.42 17.37 27.58
N LEU A 11 15.58 16.14 28.08
CA LEU A 11 14.86 14.96 27.57
C LEU A 11 13.34 15.11 27.74
N TYR A 12 12.89 15.59 28.90
CA TYR A 12 11.49 15.85 29.18
C TYR A 12 10.92 16.91 28.23
N THR A 13 11.61 18.05 28.08
CA THR A 13 11.16 19.14 27.20
C THR A 13 11.09 18.68 25.75
N PHE A 14 12.06 17.90 25.30
CA PHE A 14 12.08 17.32 23.97
C PHE A 14 10.91 16.35 23.74
N SER A 15 10.69 15.42 24.67
CA SER A 15 9.59 14.45 24.60
C SER A 15 8.23 15.15 24.63
N ALA A 16 8.02 16.12 25.52
CA ALA A 16 6.78 16.89 25.60
C ALA A 16 6.52 17.72 24.33
N SER A 17 7.57 18.27 23.72
CA SER A 17 7.46 19.01 22.44
C SER A 17 7.04 18.10 21.28
N LEU A 18 7.35 16.80 21.35
CA LEU A 18 6.97 15.80 20.34
C LEU A 18 5.48 15.41 20.41
N LEU A 19 4.76 15.71 21.50
CA LEU A 19 3.36 15.31 21.67
C LEU A 19 2.46 15.84 20.53
N TYR A 20 2.50 17.14 20.27
CA TYR A 20 1.67 17.76 19.23
C TYR A 20 2.02 17.27 17.82
N PRO A 21 3.31 17.23 17.40
CA PRO A 21 3.70 16.62 16.13
C PRO A 21 3.19 15.17 15.97
N VAL A 22 3.31 14.34 17.01
CA VAL A 22 2.85 12.94 16.98
C VAL A 22 1.34 12.87 16.76
N ILE A 23 0.56 13.67 17.50
CA ILE A 23 -0.91 13.70 17.35
C ILE A 23 -1.31 14.18 15.94
N ILE A 24 -0.65 15.20 15.40
CA ILE A 24 -0.93 15.71 14.04
C ILE A 24 -0.67 14.63 13.00
N ILE A 25 0.49 13.97 13.05
CA ILE A 25 0.83 12.89 12.12
C ILE A 25 -0.14 11.72 12.28
N LEU A 26 -0.54 11.37 13.51
CA LEU A 26 -1.51 10.32 13.77
C LEU A 26 -2.86 10.62 13.10
N ILE A 27 -3.38 11.85 13.25
CA ILE A 27 -4.62 12.28 12.60
C ILE A 27 -4.49 12.21 11.08
N LEU A 28 -3.36 12.64 10.52
CA LEU A 28 -3.11 12.53 9.07
C LEU A 28 -3.10 11.07 8.60
N LEU A 29 -2.48 10.16 9.35
CA LEU A 29 -2.49 8.73 9.03
C LEU A 29 -3.88 8.12 9.11
N VAL A 30 -4.73 8.57 10.02
CA VAL A 30 -6.12 8.11 10.12
C VAL A 30 -6.91 8.55 8.90
N VAL A 31 -6.84 9.82 8.53
CA VAL A 31 -7.47 10.32 7.29
C VAL A 31 -6.95 9.54 6.07
N PHE A 32 -5.64 9.32 6.00
CA PHE A 32 -5.03 8.56 4.92
C PHE A 32 -5.50 7.09 4.89
N SER A 33 -5.65 6.44 6.05
CA SER A 33 -6.19 5.07 6.15
C SER A 33 -7.64 4.98 5.66
N LEU A 34 -8.47 6.00 5.91
CA LEU A 34 -9.82 6.09 5.37
C LEU A 34 -9.83 6.28 3.86
N MET A 35 -8.91 7.11 3.32
CA MET A 35 -8.74 7.25 1.87
C MET A 35 -8.34 5.93 1.20
N LEU A 36 -7.43 5.17 1.83
CA LEU A 36 -7.01 3.85 1.34
C LEU A 36 -8.16 2.85 1.31
N ILE A 37 -9.07 2.86 2.29
CA ILE A 37 -10.30 2.05 2.25
C ILE A 37 -11.15 2.43 1.04
N GLY A 38 -11.32 3.73 0.77
CA GLY A 38 -12.09 4.20 -0.38
C GLY A 38 -11.51 3.75 -1.72
N GLU A 39 -10.19 3.88 -1.88
CA GLU A 39 -9.47 3.38 -3.06
C GLU A 39 -9.64 1.87 -3.21
N PHE A 40 -9.47 1.13 -2.11
CA PHE A 40 -9.64 -0.33 -2.08
C PHE A 40 -11.06 -0.77 -2.45
N LEU A 41 -12.10 -0.09 -1.97
CA LEU A 41 -13.49 -0.39 -2.32
C LEU A 41 -13.76 -0.14 -3.81
N SER A 42 -13.23 0.96 -4.37
CA SER A 42 -13.31 1.22 -5.81
C SER A 42 -12.59 0.15 -6.62
N GLU A 43 -11.43 -0.31 -6.16
CA GLU A 43 -10.65 -1.37 -6.80
C GLU A 43 -11.37 -2.72 -6.73
N TYR A 44 -11.94 -3.06 -5.56
CA TYR A 44 -12.73 -4.27 -5.36
C TYR A 44 -13.96 -4.31 -6.26
N ALA A 45 -14.73 -3.21 -6.33
CA ALA A 45 -15.97 -3.15 -7.09
C ALA A 45 -15.74 -3.28 -8.61
N LYS A 46 -14.59 -2.82 -9.11
CA LYS A 46 -14.23 -2.90 -10.54
C LYS A 46 -13.52 -4.21 -10.91
N ARG A 47 -13.29 -5.10 -9.94
CA ARG A 47 -12.53 -6.33 -10.16
C ARG A 47 -13.40 -7.38 -10.86
N HIS A 48 -13.09 -7.67 -12.12
CA HIS A 48 -13.62 -8.79 -12.89
C HIS A 48 -12.43 -9.53 -13.51
N ARG A 49 -12.29 -10.81 -13.12
CA ARG A 49 -11.24 -11.70 -13.59
C ARG A 49 -11.89 -12.83 -14.37
N ASP A 50 -11.60 -12.91 -15.66
CA ASP A 50 -12.21 -13.87 -16.59
C ASP A 50 -11.12 -14.82 -17.11
N ILE A 51 -10.80 -15.85 -16.32
CA ILE A 51 -9.65 -16.74 -16.61
C ILE A 51 -9.82 -17.45 -17.96
N GLU A 52 -11.05 -17.81 -18.33
CA GLU A 52 -11.35 -18.47 -19.61
C GLU A 52 -11.06 -17.54 -20.80
N ASN A 53 -11.44 -16.25 -20.71
CA ASN A 53 -11.12 -15.29 -21.75
C ASN A 53 -9.60 -15.04 -21.87
N LEU A 54 -8.86 -15.03 -20.76
CA LEU A 54 -7.40 -14.93 -20.78
C LEU A 54 -6.78 -16.07 -21.58
N GLU A 55 -7.14 -17.31 -21.26
CA GLU A 55 -6.57 -18.50 -21.87
C GLU A 55 -6.86 -18.54 -23.38
N LEU A 56 -8.10 -18.24 -23.78
CA LEU A 56 -8.50 -18.16 -25.19
C LEU A 56 -7.69 -17.10 -25.93
N CYS A 57 -7.60 -15.88 -25.40
CA CYS A 57 -6.84 -14.81 -26.04
C CYS A 57 -5.34 -15.10 -26.10
N CYS A 58 -4.75 -15.69 -25.05
CA CYS A 58 -3.34 -16.09 -25.03
C CYS A 58 -3.04 -17.19 -26.04
N ASN A 59 -3.95 -18.15 -26.24
CA ASN A 59 -3.81 -19.18 -27.26
C ASN A 59 -3.88 -18.58 -28.67
N ASP A 60 -4.83 -17.66 -28.92
CA ASP A 60 -4.94 -16.93 -30.19
C ASP A 60 -3.69 -16.08 -30.46
N VAL A 61 -3.16 -15.40 -29.45
CA VAL A 61 -1.92 -14.62 -29.53
C VAL A 61 -0.76 -15.54 -29.92
N ARG A 62 -0.61 -16.68 -29.25
CA ARG A 62 0.46 -17.65 -29.52
C ARG A 62 0.43 -18.16 -30.97
N GLU A 63 -0.74 -18.51 -31.49
CA GLU A 63 -0.89 -18.96 -32.88
C GLU A 63 -0.54 -17.84 -33.90
N GLN A 64 -0.94 -16.61 -33.60
CA GLN A 64 -0.74 -15.45 -34.47
C GLN A 64 0.72 -14.96 -34.46
N VAL A 65 1.39 -15.01 -33.30
CA VAL A 65 2.83 -14.75 -33.16
C VAL A 65 3.62 -15.80 -33.93
N GLY A 66 3.32 -17.10 -33.76
CA GLY A 66 3.96 -18.18 -34.53
C GLY A 66 3.75 -18.06 -36.05
N SER A 67 2.65 -17.44 -36.48
CA SER A 67 2.36 -17.13 -37.89
C SER A 67 2.97 -15.80 -38.38
N ARG A 68 3.81 -15.13 -37.57
CA ARG A 68 4.42 -13.80 -37.80
C ARG A 68 3.40 -12.68 -38.10
N GLN A 69 2.17 -12.81 -37.61
CA GLN A 69 1.09 -11.84 -37.79
C GLN A 69 0.94 -10.95 -36.55
N PHE A 70 1.94 -10.11 -36.29
CA PHE A 70 2.02 -9.25 -35.11
C PHE A 70 0.83 -8.28 -34.98
N ASP A 71 0.28 -7.77 -36.08
CA ASP A 71 -0.91 -6.91 -36.07
C ASP A 71 -2.17 -7.61 -35.55
N LYS A 72 -2.33 -8.90 -35.85
CA LYS A 72 -3.46 -9.69 -35.34
C LYS A 72 -3.22 -10.06 -33.89
N ALA A 73 -2.00 -10.46 -33.54
CA ALA A 73 -1.62 -10.78 -32.17
C ALA A 73 -1.85 -9.58 -31.23
N ALA A 74 -1.49 -8.37 -31.67
CA ALA A 74 -1.75 -7.13 -30.94
C ALA A 74 -3.26 -6.88 -30.72
N LYS A 75 -4.11 -7.15 -31.72
CA LYS A 75 -5.57 -7.03 -31.56
C LYS A 75 -6.14 -8.06 -30.59
N SER A 76 -5.67 -9.29 -30.64
CA SER A 76 -6.07 -10.35 -29.71
C SER A 76 -5.66 -10.01 -28.27
N LEU A 77 -4.47 -9.44 -28.09
CA LEU A 77 -3.98 -8.96 -26.79
C LEU A 77 -4.81 -7.80 -26.23
N ARG A 78 -5.25 -6.87 -27.07
CA ARG A 78 -6.14 -5.76 -26.66
C ARG A 78 -7.54 -6.21 -26.28
N ASN A 79 -7.95 -7.40 -26.71
CA ASN A 79 -9.27 -7.95 -26.41
C ASN A 79 -9.31 -8.70 -25.06
N ILE A 80 -8.18 -8.80 -24.36
CA ILE A 80 -8.09 -9.41 -23.04
C ILE A 80 -9.00 -8.66 -22.06
N LYS A 81 -10.02 -9.34 -21.55
CA LYS A 81 -10.94 -8.81 -20.53
C LYS A 81 -10.50 -9.26 -19.15
N GLN A 82 -9.61 -8.50 -18.54
CA GLN A 82 -9.17 -8.72 -17.16
C GLN A 82 -9.34 -7.46 -16.30
N ASN A 83 -8.77 -7.52 -15.10
CA ASN A 83 -8.59 -6.36 -14.25
C ASN A 83 -7.91 -5.21 -15.00
N TYR A 84 -8.27 -3.99 -14.60
CA TYR A 84 -7.73 -2.74 -15.14
C TYR A 84 -6.20 -2.75 -15.29
N MET A 85 -5.48 -3.35 -14.32
CA MET A 85 -4.02 -3.38 -14.37
C MET A 85 -3.48 -4.28 -15.48
N VAL A 86 -4.03 -5.48 -15.63
CA VAL A 86 -3.65 -6.43 -16.69
C VAL A 86 -4.09 -5.90 -18.06
N MET A 87 -5.28 -5.29 -18.16
CA MET A 87 -5.75 -4.67 -19.40
C MET A 87 -4.85 -3.50 -19.84
N SER A 88 -4.45 -2.65 -18.89
CA SER A 88 -3.50 -1.56 -19.14
C SER A 88 -2.12 -2.06 -19.58
N PHE A 89 -1.66 -3.17 -19.01
CA PHE A 89 -0.45 -3.86 -19.45
C PHE A 89 -0.63 -4.43 -20.87
N ALA A 90 -1.69 -5.18 -21.12
CA ALA A 90 -1.98 -5.82 -22.40
C ALA A 90 -2.10 -4.80 -23.56
N GLU A 91 -2.74 -3.65 -23.32
CA GLU A 91 -2.79 -2.56 -24.30
C GLU A 91 -1.41 -1.97 -24.58
N SER A 92 -0.61 -1.74 -23.53
CA SER A 92 0.75 -1.21 -23.67
C SER A 92 1.68 -2.21 -24.36
N ALA A 93 1.56 -3.50 -24.04
CA ALA A 93 2.30 -4.58 -24.65
C ALA A 93 1.94 -4.74 -26.13
N ALA A 94 0.65 -4.62 -26.49
CA ALA A 94 0.19 -4.68 -27.88
C ALA A 94 0.87 -3.63 -28.76
N GLY A 95 1.02 -2.39 -28.26
CA GLY A 95 1.70 -1.32 -28.99
C GLY A 95 3.21 -1.54 -29.18
N HIS A 96 3.85 -2.34 -28.32
CA HIS A 96 5.26 -2.74 -28.48
C HIS A 96 5.39 -3.98 -29.36
N LEU A 97 4.39 -4.87 -29.35
CA LEU A 97 4.31 -6.05 -30.20
C LEU A 97 4.15 -5.68 -31.68
N GLU A 98 3.33 -4.67 -32.01
CA GLU A 98 3.22 -4.12 -33.37
C GLU A 98 4.58 -3.64 -33.93
N LYS A 99 5.49 -3.20 -33.04
CA LYS A 99 6.83 -2.73 -33.40
C LYS A 99 7.89 -3.84 -33.36
N ASN A 100 7.49 -5.08 -33.11
CA ASN A 100 8.36 -6.24 -32.94
C ASN A 100 9.47 -6.03 -31.88
N MET A 101 9.15 -5.34 -30.79
CA MET A 101 10.09 -5.06 -29.69
C MET A 101 9.77 -5.92 -28.46
N LEU A 102 9.96 -7.24 -28.57
CA LEU A 102 9.75 -8.18 -27.46
C LEU A 102 10.51 -7.81 -26.17
N PRO A 103 11.79 -7.37 -26.20
CA PRO A 103 12.49 -6.96 -24.98
C PRO A 103 11.87 -5.77 -24.25
N ALA A 104 11.12 -4.92 -24.97
CA ALA A 104 10.43 -3.78 -24.37
C ALA A 104 9.19 -4.23 -23.57
N ILE A 105 8.59 -5.38 -23.91
CA ILE A 105 7.44 -5.95 -23.21
C ILE A 105 7.88 -6.58 -21.88
N GLU A 106 9.03 -7.27 -21.87
CA GLU A 106 9.63 -7.78 -20.63
C GLU A 106 9.96 -6.64 -19.66
N TRP A 107 10.64 -5.59 -20.14
CA TRP A 107 10.90 -4.39 -19.33
C TRP A 107 9.62 -3.73 -18.82
N LEU A 108 8.56 -3.70 -19.64
CA LEU A 108 7.25 -3.18 -19.24
C LEU A 108 6.64 -4.00 -18.10
N SER A 109 6.76 -5.34 -18.13
CA SER A 109 6.29 -6.21 -17.05
C SER A 109 6.95 -5.85 -15.71
N GLN A 110 8.27 -5.66 -15.71
CA GLN A 110 9.04 -5.25 -14.53
C GLN A 110 8.57 -3.90 -13.97
N GLU A 111 8.28 -2.92 -14.83
CA GLU A 111 7.75 -1.61 -14.40
C GLU A 111 6.37 -1.74 -13.73
N TYR A 112 5.51 -2.65 -14.20
CA TYR A 112 4.24 -2.94 -13.54
C TYR A 112 4.43 -3.64 -12.18
N GLU A 113 5.38 -4.58 -12.07
CA GLU A 113 5.73 -5.23 -10.80
C GLU A 113 6.19 -4.18 -9.75
N ILE A 114 7.11 -3.29 -10.13
CA ILE A 114 7.60 -2.20 -9.28
C ILE A 114 6.44 -1.30 -8.83
N ARG A 115 5.52 -0.97 -9.75
CA ARG A 115 4.34 -0.14 -9.44
C ARG A 115 3.40 -0.82 -8.44
N MET A 116 3.14 -2.12 -8.59
CA MET A 116 2.35 -2.89 -7.63
C MET A 116 3.03 -2.94 -6.25
N ALA A 117 4.35 -3.19 -6.23
CA ALA A 117 5.14 -3.22 -5.00
C ALA A 117 5.09 -1.87 -4.25
N LYS A 118 5.24 -0.75 -4.96
CA LYS A 118 5.16 0.61 -4.40
C LYS A 118 3.78 0.90 -3.78
N ARG A 119 2.70 0.44 -4.40
CA ARG A 119 1.34 0.57 -3.84
C ARG A 119 1.17 -0.25 -2.56
N LEU A 120 1.75 -1.45 -2.48
CA LEU A 120 1.73 -2.26 -1.25
C LEU A 120 2.53 -1.60 -0.13
N GLU A 121 3.68 -1.01 -0.46
CA GLU A 121 4.55 -0.33 0.51
C GLU A 121 3.81 0.77 1.27
N GLN A 122 3.02 1.60 0.58
CA GLN A 122 2.24 2.66 1.23
C GLN A 122 1.28 2.12 2.31
N THR A 123 0.53 1.05 1.99
CA THR A 123 -0.38 0.43 2.97
C THR A 123 0.37 -0.22 4.13
N ARG A 124 1.54 -0.81 3.86
CA ARG A 124 2.40 -1.43 4.88
C ARG A 124 2.98 -0.39 5.84
N ILE A 125 3.42 0.76 5.33
CA ILE A 125 3.92 1.87 6.14
C ILE A 125 2.84 2.32 7.13
N VAL A 126 1.60 2.49 6.68
CA VAL A 126 0.46 2.85 7.55
C VAL A 126 0.22 1.76 8.60
N ALA A 127 0.25 0.49 8.20
CA ALA A 127 0.04 -0.65 9.10
C ALA A 127 1.05 -0.70 10.26
N THR A 128 2.31 -0.31 9.99
CA THR A 128 3.40 -0.39 10.98
C THR A 128 3.57 0.90 11.78
N ILE A 129 3.51 2.06 11.13
CA ILE A 129 3.80 3.35 11.79
C ILE A 129 2.62 3.82 12.65
N SER A 130 1.37 3.57 12.24
CA SER A 130 0.19 4.08 12.99
C SER A 130 0.12 3.55 14.43
N PRO A 131 0.29 2.23 14.70
CA PRO A 131 0.32 1.72 16.06
C PRO A 131 1.51 2.25 16.88
N MET A 132 2.68 2.44 16.25
CA MET A 132 3.86 3.00 16.92
C MET A 132 3.61 4.44 17.37
N LEU A 133 3.01 5.27 16.52
CA LEU A 133 2.65 6.65 16.89
C LEU A 133 1.55 6.68 17.95
N GLY A 134 0.58 5.76 17.91
CA GLY A 134 -0.43 5.63 18.96
C GLY A 134 0.18 5.25 20.32
N LEU A 135 1.20 4.39 20.32
CA LEU A 135 1.96 4.03 21.52
C LEU A 135 2.82 5.20 22.02
N MET A 136 3.48 5.96 21.14
CA MET A 136 4.16 7.19 21.54
C MET A 136 3.18 8.21 22.14
N GLY A 137 1.98 8.30 21.58
CA GLY A 137 0.88 9.13 22.08
C GLY A 137 0.42 8.78 23.50
N THR A 138 0.64 7.55 23.99
CA THR A 138 0.39 7.20 25.40
C THR A 138 1.57 7.50 26.31
N LEU A 139 2.79 7.24 25.84
CA LEU A 139 3.98 7.36 26.68
C LEU A 139 4.37 8.81 26.99
N ILE A 140 4.15 9.73 26.04
CA ILE A 140 4.51 11.15 26.21
C ILE A 140 3.66 11.85 27.31
N PRO A 141 2.31 11.78 27.30
CA PRO A 141 1.49 12.43 28.32
C PRO A 141 1.54 11.76 29.70
N LEU A 142 2.08 10.54 29.80
CA LEU A 142 2.18 9.82 31.07
C LEU A 142 3.15 10.51 32.05
N GLY A 143 4.21 11.16 31.56
CA GLY A 143 5.11 11.98 32.39
C GLY A 143 4.37 13.13 33.11
N PRO A 144 3.74 14.06 32.38
CA PRO A 144 2.90 15.11 32.96
C PRO A 144 1.78 14.57 33.86
N ALA A 145 1.18 13.43 33.51
CA ALA A 145 0.12 12.79 34.30
C ALA A 145 0.59 12.37 35.70
N LEU A 146 1.75 11.70 35.79
CA LEU A 146 2.34 11.29 37.08
C LEU A 146 2.78 12.48 37.93
N ILE A 147 3.26 13.56 37.30
CA ILE A 147 3.59 14.80 37.99
C ILE A 147 2.32 15.44 38.59
N GLY A 148 1.25 15.54 37.80
CA GLY A 148 -0.05 16.04 38.28
C GLY A 148 -0.61 15.23 39.45
N LEU A 149 -0.47 13.91 39.41
CA LEU A 149 -0.85 13.02 40.51
C LEU A 149 -0.08 13.35 41.80
N SER A 150 1.24 13.57 41.72
CA SER A 150 2.05 13.93 42.90
C SER A 150 1.68 15.28 43.50
N GLN A 151 1.04 16.16 42.72
CA GLN A 151 0.55 17.47 43.14
C GLN A 151 -0.91 17.43 43.61
N GLY A 152 -1.60 16.28 43.52
CA GLY A 152 -3.01 16.13 43.86
C GLY A 152 -3.99 16.65 42.79
N ASP A 153 -3.51 16.98 41.58
CA ASP A 153 -4.36 17.42 40.47
C ASP A 153 -4.90 16.23 39.67
N ILE A 154 -6.05 15.73 40.12
CA ILE A 154 -6.76 14.60 39.51
C ILE A 154 -7.34 15.00 38.13
N VAL A 155 -7.65 16.28 37.91
CA VAL A 155 -8.24 16.75 36.65
C VAL A 155 -7.19 16.72 35.54
N GLN A 156 -5.99 17.22 35.81
CA GLN A 156 -4.87 17.16 34.87
C GLN A 156 -4.48 15.71 34.54
N LEU A 157 -4.46 14.84 35.56
CA LEU A 157 -4.24 13.40 35.38
C LEU A 157 -5.27 12.79 34.43
N ALA A 158 -6.56 13.02 34.67
CA ALA A 158 -7.64 12.47 33.87
C ALA A 158 -7.58 12.93 32.40
N ASN A 159 -7.31 14.21 32.15
CA ASN A 159 -7.22 14.76 30.80
C ASN A 159 -6.05 14.15 30.00
N ASN A 160 -4.87 14.02 30.63
CA ASN A 160 -3.70 13.42 29.98
C ASN A 160 -3.91 11.93 29.66
N LEU A 161 -4.58 11.20 30.55
CA LEU A 161 -4.94 9.79 30.31
C LEU A 161 -5.97 9.64 29.20
N MET A 162 -6.96 10.54 29.12
CA MET A 162 -7.95 10.51 28.04
C MET A 162 -7.28 10.66 26.67
N ILE A 163 -6.36 11.61 26.54
CA ILE A 163 -5.56 11.82 25.31
C ILE A 163 -4.72 10.57 25.02
N ALA A 164 -4.04 10.03 26.02
CA ALA A 164 -3.23 8.83 25.90
C ALA A 164 -4.06 7.66 25.33
N PHE A 165 -5.17 7.31 25.96
CA PHE A 165 -6.00 6.19 25.51
C PHE A 165 -6.59 6.41 24.12
N ALA A 166 -7.08 7.62 23.83
CA ALA A 166 -7.62 7.96 22.52
C ALA A 166 -6.58 7.77 21.41
N THR A 167 -5.35 8.24 21.60
CA THR A 167 -4.28 8.12 20.59
C THR A 167 -3.91 6.66 20.29
N THR A 168 -3.90 5.78 21.30
CA THR A 168 -3.66 4.34 21.08
C THR A 168 -4.80 3.67 20.35
N VAL A 169 -6.06 3.93 20.73
CA VAL A 169 -7.22 3.34 20.04
C VAL A 169 -7.22 3.74 18.57
N ILE A 170 -7.00 5.02 18.29
CA ILE A 170 -6.96 5.56 16.92
C ILE A 170 -5.76 5.01 16.13
N GLY A 171 -4.57 4.94 16.73
CA GLY A 171 -3.37 4.43 16.08
C GLY A 171 -3.45 2.94 15.75
N LEU A 172 -4.02 2.14 16.67
CA LEU A 172 -4.27 0.72 16.42
C LEU A 172 -5.32 0.54 15.32
N PHE A 173 -6.41 1.31 15.34
CA PHE A 173 -7.45 1.26 14.31
C PHE A 173 -6.89 1.53 12.91
N ALA A 174 -6.14 2.62 12.72
CA ALA A 174 -5.50 2.94 11.44
C ALA A 174 -4.48 1.86 11.02
N GLY A 175 -3.72 1.33 11.97
CA GLY A 175 -2.77 0.24 11.72
C GLY A 175 -3.45 -1.07 11.29
N THR A 176 -4.54 -1.44 11.94
CA THR A 176 -5.34 -2.63 11.58
C THR A 176 -5.91 -2.50 10.18
N ILE A 177 -6.45 -1.33 9.83
CA ILE A 177 -6.92 -1.04 8.46
C ILE A 177 -5.77 -1.23 7.46
N GLY A 178 -4.64 -0.57 7.69
CA GLY A 178 -3.47 -0.70 6.82
C GLY A 178 -3.06 -2.16 6.63
N TYR A 179 -3.00 -2.94 7.71
CA TYR A 179 -2.62 -4.34 7.68
C TYR A 179 -3.58 -5.20 6.85
N VAL A 180 -4.89 -5.06 7.07
CA VAL A 180 -5.91 -5.83 6.33
C VAL A 180 -5.85 -5.49 4.84
N LEU A 181 -5.73 -4.20 4.50
CA LEU A 181 -5.60 -3.76 3.11
C LEU A 181 -4.33 -4.30 2.45
N THR A 182 -3.18 -4.28 3.13
CA THR A 182 -1.94 -4.87 2.63
C THR A 182 -2.10 -6.35 2.32
N GLN A 183 -2.74 -7.13 3.21
CA GLN A 183 -2.91 -8.56 3.02
C GLN A 183 -3.78 -8.88 1.81
N VAL A 184 -4.91 -8.18 1.65
CA VAL A 184 -5.81 -8.42 0.53
C VAL A 184 -5.18 -7.98 -0.79
N ARG A 185 -4.61 -6.77 -0.86
CA ARG A 185 -3.93 -6.27 -2.07
C ARG A 185 -2.76 -7.15 -2.48
N LYS A 186 -1.99 -7.67 -1.52
CA LYS A 186 -0.86 -8.58 -1.81
C LYS A 186 -1.34 -9.81 -2.59
N ARG A 187 -2.46 -10.41 -2.18
CA ARG A 187 -3.03 -11.57 -2.88
C ARG A 187 -3.51 -11.20 -4.29
N TRP A 188 -4.09 -10.02 -4.46
CA TRP A 188 -4.60 -9.57 -5.76
C TRP A 188 -3.49 -9.26 -6.74
N TYR A 189 -2.51 -8.46 -6.34
CA TYR A 189 -1.37 -8.13 -7.19
C TYR A 189 -0.53 -9.35 -7.54
N TRP A 190 -0.46 -10.35 -6.66
CA TRP A 190 0.19 -11.62 -7.02
C TRP A 190 -0.56 -12.39 -8.12
N GLN A 191 -1.90 -12.37 -8.09
CA GLN A 191 -2.70 -12.94 -9.19
C GLN A 191 -2.55 -12.13 -10.48
N ASP A 192 -2.59 -10.80 -10.38
CA ASP A 192 -2.49 -9.93 -11.55
C ASP A 192 -1.10 -10.03 -12.19
N MET A 193 -0.03 -10.20 -11.39
CA MET A 193 1.31 -10.46 -11.89
C MET A 193 1.42 -11.82 -12.56
N ALA A 194 0.84 -12.88 -11.96
CA ALA A 194 0.82 -14.20 -12.59
C ALA A 194 0.09 -14.20 -13.95
N ASP A 195 -0.98 -13.41 -14.07
CA ASP A 195 -1.70 -13.24 -15.33
C ASP A 195 -0.85 -12.46 -16.37
N ILE A 196 -0.01 -11.50 -15.93
CA ILE A 196 0.95 -10.78 -16.79
C ILE A 196 2.11 -11.69 -17.24
N ASP A 197 2.68 -12.47 -16.32
CA ASP A 197 3.76 -13.41 -16.62
C ASP A 197 3.28 -14.46 -17.62
N TYR A 198 2.05 -14.96 -17.48
CA TYR A 198 1.46 -15.88 -18.45
C TYR A 198 1.35 -15.25 -19.86
N ILE A 199 0.97 -13.97 -19.94
CA ILE A 199 0.97 -13.24 -21.23
C ILE A 199 2.39 -13.15 -21.79
N LEU A 200 3.38 -12.81 -20.95
CA LEU A 200 4.78 -12.68 -21.38
C LEU A 200 5.32 -14.02 -21.91
N ASP A 201 5.11 -15.11 -21.19
CA ASP A 201 5.48 -16.47 -21.60
C ASP A 201 4.86 -16.82 -22.96
N THR A 202 3.60 -16.43 -23.23
CA THR A 202 2.96 -16.71 -24.52
C THR A 202 3.60 -15.97 -25.70
N LEU A 203 4.30 -14.86 -25.43
CA LEU A 203 5.01 -14.06 -26.42
C LEU A 203 6.46 -14.52 -26.61
N GLU A 204 7.08 -15.13 -25.59
CA GLU A 204 8.47 -15.59 -25.61
C GLU A 204 8.70 -16.98 -26.21
N VAL A 205 7.64 -17.79 -26.41
CA VAL A 205 7.73 -19.16 -26.98
C VAL A 205 8.10 -19.19 -28.48
N GLU A 206 8.82 -18.16 -28.96
CA GLU A 206 9.39 -18.02 -30.30
C GLU A 206 10.87 -18.47 -30.39
N GLU A 207 11.25 -19.52 -29.64
CA GLU A 207 12.49 -20.30 -29.89
C GLU A 207 12.23 -21.70 -30.45
#